data_AF-A0A1E5KY45-F1
#
_entry.id   AF-A0A1E5KY45-F1
#
_cell.length_a   1.000
_cell.length_b   1.000
_cell.length_c   1.000
_cell.angle_alpha   90.00
_cell.angle_beta   90.00
_cell.angle_gamma   90.00
#
_symmetry.space_group_name_H-M   'P 1'
#
loop_
_entity.id
_entity.type
_entity.pdbx_description
1 polymer ?
#
loop_
_entity_poly.entity_id
_entity_poly.type
_entity_poly.pdbx_seq_one_letter_code
_entity_poly.pdbx_strand_id
1 'polypeptide(L)' 'MRKTVETLQKEKLKQVQLLATYYQLSDGLPAGKKRDQVIRDILACKHKIKKINEKLTALNTSTED' A
#
# COMPACT_ATOMS: atom_id res chain seq x y z
N MET A 1 -3.65 -20.55 -7.31
CA MET A 1 -2.96 -19.96 -6.14
C MET A 1 -1.70 -19.17 -6.48
N ARG A 2 -0.65 -19.76 -7.10
CA ARG A 2 0.62 -19.04 -7.41
C ARG A 2 0.43 -17.72 -8.18
N LYS A 3 -0.34 -17.72 -9.28
CA LYS A 3 -0.64 -16.50 -10.06
C LYS A 3 -1.37 -15.41 -9.27
N THR A 4 -2.20 -15.80 -8.29
CA THR A 4 -2.94 -14.86 -7.42
C THR A 4 -2.00 -14.19 -6.42
N VAL A 5 -1.09 -14.97 -5.82
CA VAL A 5 -0.06 -14.46 -4.90
C VAL A 5 0.89 -13.50 -5.62
N GLU A 6 1.38 -13.87 -6.81
CA GLU A 6 2.25 -12.99 -7.61
C GLU A 6 1.56 -11.68 -8.00
N THR A 7 0.28 -11.73 -8.37
CA THR A 7 -0.51 -10.53 -8.68
C THR A 7 -0.63 -9.62 -7.48
N LEU A 8 -0.97 -10.18 -6.31
CA LEU A 8 -1.08 -9.43 -5.05
C LEU A 8 0.26 -8.85 -4.62
N GLN A 9 1.38 -9.59 -4.76
CA GLN A 9 2.71 -9.07 -4.46
C GLN A 9 3.11 -7.91 -5.39
N LYS A 10 2.81 -8.00 -6.70
CA LYS A 10 3.03 -6.90 -7.64
C LYS A 10 2.20 -5.68 -7.30
N GLU A 11 0.94 -5.88 -6.93
CA GLU A 11 0.06 -4.78 -6.51
C GLU A 11 0.56 -4.12 -5.21
N LYS A 12 0.99 -4.92 -4.23
CA LYS A 12 1.62 -4.43 -3.00
C LYS A 12 2.84 -3.57 -3.32
N LEU A 13 3.72 -4.04 -4.21
CA LEU A 13 4.93 -3.30 -4.58
C LEU A 13 4.61 -1.94 -5.20
N LYS A 14 3.61 -1.88 -6.09
CA LYS A 14 3.14 -0.61 -6.68
C LYS A 14 2.63 0.35 -5.61
N GLN A 15 1.87 -0.13 -4.62
CA GLN A 15 1.39 0.71 -3.53
C GLN A 15 2.54 1.17 -2.62
N VAL A 16 3.53 0.32 -2.33
CA VAL A 16 4.70 0.70 -1.54
C VAL A 16 5.53 1.78 -2.24
N GLN A 17 5.73 1.66 -3.56
CA GLN A 17 6.41 2.68 -4.36
C GLN A 17 5.65 4.01 -4.33
N LEU A 18 4.33 3.97 -4.52
CA LEU A 18 3.48 5.15 -4.46
C LEU A 18 3.52 5.82 -3.07
N LEU A 19 3.50 5.03 -2.00
CA LEU A 19 3.63 5.52 -0.63
C LEU A 19 4.97 6.24 -0.40
N ALA A 20 6.07 5.70 -0.93
CA ALA A 20 7.38 6.35 -0.86
C ALA A 20 7.37 7.71 -1.57
N THR A 21 6.75 7.80 -2.76
CA THR A 21 6.57 9.06 -3.49
C THR A 21 5.77 10.09 -2.69
N TYR A 22 4.70 9.68 -2.01
CA TYR A 22 3.91 10.60 -1.19
C TYR A 22 4.66 11.11 0.04
N TYR A 23 5.50 10.27 0.68
CA TYR A 23 6.35 10.74 1.77
C TYR A 23 7.36 11.78 1.29
N GLN A 24 8.04 11.52 0.17
CA GLN A 24 8.97 12.47 -0.45
C GLN A 24 8.29 13.81 -0.77
N LEU A 25 7.05 13.76 -1.30
CA LEU A 25 6.26 14.96 -1.58
C LEU A 25 5.85 15.71 -0.31
N SER A 26 5.42 14.98 0.73
CA SER A 26 4.94 15.59 1.98
C SER A 26 6.02 16.35 2.74
N ASP A 27 7.28 15.89 2.67
CA ASP A 27 8.40 16.51 3.39
C ASP A 27 8.74 17.91 2.84
N GLY A 28 8.49 18.14 1.55
CA GLY A 28 8.72 19.44 0.89
C GLY A 28 7.52 20.40 0.93
N LEU A 29 6.36 19.97 1.43
CA LEU A 29 5.13 20.78 1.38
C LEU A 29 4.92 21.57 2.67
N PRO A 30 4.64 22.90 2.58
CA PRO A 30 4.21 23.67 3.73
C PRO A 30 2.84 23.20 4.23
N ALA A 31 2.49 23.55 5.47
CA ALA A 31 1.17 23.27 6.01
C ALA A 31 0.07 23.88 5.14
N GLY A 32 -1.01 23.13 4.92
CA GLY A 32 -2.16 23.58 4.14
C GLY A 32 -2.78 22.48 3.29
N LYS A 33 -3.80 22.86 2.51
CA LYS A 33 -4.68 21.94 1.78
C LYS A 33 -3.95 20.90 0.92
N LYS A 34 -2.80 21.28 0.32
CA LYS A 34 -1.98 20.37 -0.50
C LYS A 34 -1.33 19.28 0.36
N ARG A 35 -0.73 19.64 1.49
CA ARG A 35 -0.14 18.68 2.44
C ARG A 35 -1.22 17.78 3.04
N ASP A 36 -2.38 18.34 3.38
CA ASP A 36 -3.50 17.57 3.91
C ASP A 36 -4.02 16.53 2.91
N GLN A 37 -4.02 16.87 1.62
CA GLN A 37 -4.38 15.93 0.57
C GLN A 37 -3.36 14.79 0.47
N VAL A 38 -2.06 15.11 0.46
CA VAL A 38 -1.00 14.09 0.43
C VAL A 38 -1.07 13.19 1.67
N ILE A 39 -1.38 13.73 2.85
CA ILE A 39 -1.58 12.92 4.07
C ILE A 39 -2.77 11.96 3.89
N ARG A 40 -3.90 12.42 3.32
CA ARG A 40 -5.04 11.53 3.00
C ARG A 40 -4.64 10.42 2.03
N ASP A 41 -3.85 10.75 1.01
CA ASP A 41 -3.38 9.79 0.02
C ASP A 41 -2.42 8.75 0.64
N ILE A 42 -1.54 9.17 1.56
CA ILE A 42 -0.70 8.29 2.39
C ILE A 42 -1.56 7.31 3.18
N LEU A 43 -2.59 7.80 3.88
CA LEU A 43 -3.49 6.96 4.68
C LEU A 43 -4.25 5.94 3.81
N ALA A 44 -4.75 6.38 2.66
CA ALA A 44 -5.42 5.51 1.71
C ALA A 44 -4.48 4.42 1.17
N CYS A 45 -3.23 4.77 0.86
CA CYS A 45 -2.23 3.84 0.36
C CYS A 45 -1.83 2.80 1.43
N LYS A 46 -1.63 3.24 2.69
CA LYS A 46 -1.40 2.34 3.83
C LYS A 46 -2.53 1.33 4.01
N HIS A 47 -3.79 1.79 3.91
CA HIS A 47 -4.95 0.92 4.03
C HIS A 47 -4.97 -0.15 2.92
N LYS A 48 -4.67 0.24 1.66
CA LYS A 48 -4.58 -0.72 0.55
C LYS A 48 -3.50 -1.77 0.77
N ILE A 49 -2.31 -1.36 1.21
CA ILE A 49 -1.20 -2.29 1.53
C ILE A 49 -1.63 -3.26 2.63
N LYS A 50 -2.27 -2.77 3.69
CA LYS A 50 -2.78 -3.61 4.78
C LYS A 50 -3.74 -4.69 4.25
N LYS A 51 -4.73 -4.32 3.44
CA LYS A 51 -5.68 -5.26 2.82
C LYS A 51 -4.99 -6.30 1.94
N ILE A 52 -3.97 -5.92 1.18
CA ILE A 52 -3.22 -6.87 0.35
C ILE A 52 -2.44 -7.85 1.24
N ASN A 53 -1.82 -7.37 2.32
CA ASN A 53 -1.13 -8.23 3.28
C ASN A 53 -2.10 -9.21 3.95
N GLU A 54 -3.28 -8.76 4.39
CA GLU A 54 -4.31 -9.65 4.97
C GLU A 54 -4.70 -10.76 3.99
N LYS A 55 -4.91 -10.43 2.70
CA LYS A 55 -5.20 -11.43 1.66
C LYS A 55 -4.03 -12.39 1.43
N LEU A 56 -2.79 -11.89 1.41
CA LEU A 56 -1.60 -12.72 1.25
C LEU A 56 -1.43 -13.68 2.44
N THR A 57 -1.64 -13.19 3.67
CA THR A 57 -1.60 -14.01 4.89
C THR A 57 -2.66 -15.10 4.83
N ALA A 58 -3.91 -14.75 4.51
CA ALA A 58 -5.01 -15.71 4.39
C ALA A 58 -4.72 -16.80 3.35
N LEU A 59 -4.16 -16.42 2.20
CA LEU A 59 -3.78 -17.37 1.16
C LEU A 59 -2.65 -18.31 1.60
N ASN A 60 -1.67 -17.81 2.36
CA ASN A 60 -0.58 -18.66 2.88
C ASN A 60 -1.11 -19.64 3.93
N THR A 61 -1.97 -19.21 4.85
CA THR A 61 -2.57 -20.09 5.87
C THR A 61 -3.49 -21.16 5.27
N SER A 62 -4.22 -20.85 4.19
CA SER A 62 -5.07 -21.85 3.49
C SER A 62 -4.29 -22.82 2.59
N THR A 63 -2.95 -22.80 2.60
CA THR A 63 -2.11 -23.76 1.85
C THR A 63 -1.46 -24.81 2.76
N GLU A 64 -1.66 -24.72 4.09
CA GLU A 64 -1.05 -25.61 5.09
C GLU A 64 -2.02 -26.67 5.66
N ASP A 65 -3.28 -26.70 5.19
CA ASP A 65 -4.28 -27.76 5.42
C ASP A 65 -4.43 -28.66 4.18
#